data_AF-A0A5S3XW25-F1
#
_entry.id   AF-A0A5S3XW25-F1
#
_cell.length_a   1.000
_cell.length_b   1.000
_cell.length_c   1.000
_cell.angle_alpha   90.00
_cell.angle_beta   90.00
_cell.angle_gamma   90.00
#
_symmetry.space_group_name_H-M   'P 1'
#
loop_
_entity.id
_entity.type
_entity.pdbx_description
1 polymer ?
#
loop_
_entity_poly.entity_id
_entity_poly.type
_entity_poly.pdbx_seq_one_letter_code
_entity_poly.pdbx_strand_id
1 'polypeptide(L)'
;MKVLVCGTHYGSTYIRALTQFPQDSFLCVGILSKGSEHSQQIAKQIGVPYYTDIAAVPVDSIDIACVAVSGDAGKAIVLSLLEKGISVLCEHPVEQAFVQEALALAKQQQVYFHVNGHFADLYAPQAFLQSILAAYQQGFGCMHYAMGANLRTLYSALDLLGRALCGFEGLDVVKYSGEPMAFQPVMLKNSCLTISVLCQNFSSVEDDGSATFLNHQCSALFPHGTLTLSETTGPLSWFPASHSLPAESWKTYMPIELAPMSQQQLMSHRDQCNLAAIATLAATTQGETQPVYQQPDYLLGLSGLWQTVLMELQPPVKDNCAA
;
A
#
# COMPACT_ATOMS: atom_id res chain seq x y z
N MET A 1 -17.58 10.38 12.93
CA MET A 1 -16.48 9.59 13.53
C MET A 1 -15.32 10.50 13.90
N LYS A 2 -14.78 10.28 15.10
CA LYS A 2 -13.67 10.99 15.71
C LYS A 2 -12.38 10.22 15.47
N VAL A 3 -11.44 10.84 14.77
CA VAL A 3 -10.21 10.23 14.29
C VAL A 3 -9.01 10.77 15.06
N LEU A 4 -8.24 9.88 15.69
CA LEU A 4 -6.91 10.17 16.21
C LEU A 4 -5.88 9.98 15.10
N VAL A 5 -4.92 10.91 14.95
CA VAL A 5 -3.76 10.69 14.06
C VAL A 5 -2.49 10.54 14.88
N CYS A 6 -1.79 9.42 14.70
CA CYS A 6 -0.52 9.14 15.36
C CYS A 6 0.64 9.34 14.37
N GLY A 7 1.55 10.25 14.70
CA GLY A 7 2.64 10.69 13.83
C GLY A 7 2.28 11.94 13.01
N THR A 8 3.29 12.79 12.75
CA THR A 8 3.10 14.09 12.07
C THR A 8 4.01 14.27 10.85
N HIS A 9 4.89 13.31 10.55
CA HIS A 9 5.65 13.31 9.31
C HIS A 9 4.77 12.80 8.17
N TYR A 10 4.66 11.48 7.97
CA TYR A 10 3.71 10.93 7.00
C TYR A 10 2.25 11.13 7.43
N GLY A 11 1.99 11.13 8.75
CA GLY A 11 0.67 11.45 9.33
C GLY A 11 0.11 12.83 8.95
N SER A 12 0.97 13.76 8.51
CA SER A 12 0.52 15.05 7.94
C SER A 12 -0.41 14.88 6.73
N THR A 13 -0.28 13.79 5.97
CA THR A 13 -1.16 13.48 4.84
C THR A 13 -2.58 13.15 5.30
N TYR A 14 -2.74 12.37 6.37
CA TYR A 14 -4.05 12.10 6.99
C TYR A 14 -4.65 13.36 7.62
N ILE A 15 -3.83 14.15 8.32
CA ILE A 15 -4.27 15.42 8.92
C ILE A 15 -4.76 16.38 7.82
N ARG A 16 -4.00 16.51 6.73
CA ARG A 16 -4.37 17.33 5.58
C ARG A 16 -5.67 16.83 4.95
N ALA A 17 -5.82 15.52 4.78
CA ALA A 17 -7.02 14.92 4.23
C ALA A 17 -8.26 15.24 5.08
N LEU A 18 -8.17 15.03 6.40
CA LEU A 18 -9.24 15.30 7.37
C LEU A 18 -9.60 16.79 7.50
N THR A 19 -8.69 17.71 7.16
CA THR A 19 -8.90 19.16 7.32
C THR A 19 -9.25 19.89 6.02
N GLN A 20 -8.72 19.45 4.87
CA GLN A 20 -8.97 20.09 3.57
C GLN A 20 -10.23 19.60 2.87
N PHE A 21 -10.65 18.35 3.15
CA PHE A 21 -11.88 17.78 2.61
C PHE A 21 -12.78 17.32 3.77
N PRO A 22 -13.23 18.25 4.63
CA PRO A 22 -14.08 17.90 5.75
C PRO A 22 -15.35 17.24 5.22
N GLN A 23 -15.51 15.96 5.53
CA GLN A 23 -16.78 15.27 5.42
C GLN A 23 -17.45 15.43 6.77
N ASP A 24 -18.76 15.67 6.81
CA ASP A 24 -19.53 15.73 8.07
C ASP A 24 -19.36 14.44 8.91
N SER A 25 -18.89 13.36 8.28
CA SER A 25 -18.64 12.06 8.88
C SER A 25 -17.28 11.90 9.57
N PHE A 26 -16.25 12.73 9.34
CA PHE A 26 -14.91 12.53 9.92
C PHE A 26 -14.32 13.81 10.52
N LEU A 27 -13.89 13.72 11.78
CA LEU A 27 -13.26 14.82 12.50
C LEU A 27 -11.93 14.36 13.10
N CYS A 28 -10.84 15.06 12.80
CA CYS A 28 -9.60 14.89 13.56
C CYS A 28 -9.81 15.47 14.98
N VAL A 29 -9.68 14.63 16.01
CA VAL A 29 -9.94 15.03 17.42
C VAL A 29 -8.69 15.04 18.28
N GLY A 30 -7.53 14.69 17.71
CA GLY A 30 -6.27 14.72 18.43
C GLY A 30 -5.10 14.25 17.58
N ILE A 31 -3.91 14.62 18.03
CA ILE A 31 -2.63 14.16 17.46
C ILE A 31 -1.79 13.51 18.56
N LEU A 32 -1.26 12.32 18.30
CA LEU A 32 -0.28 11.63 19.16
C LEU A 32 1.09 11.61 18.47
N SER A 33 2.13 12.14 19.10
CA SER A 33 3.51 12.03 18.57
C SER A 33 4.59 12.22 19.65
N LYS A 34 5.88 12.10 19.31
CA LYS A 34 7.01 12.14 20.26
C LYS A 34 7.26 13.49 20.96
N GLY A 35 6.61 14.58 20.58
CA GLY A 35 6.74 15.87 21.28
C GLY A 35 7.47 16.98 20.54
N SER A 36 7.84 16.83 19.27
CA SER A 36 8.58 17.87 18.55
C SER A 36 7.79 19.18 18.42
N GLU A 37 8.49 20.32 18.38
CA GLU A 37 7.87 21.64 18.19
C GLU A 37 6.98 21.68 16.94
N HIS A 38 7.45 21.09 15.84
CA HIS A 38 6.70 20.93 14.61
C HIS A 38 5.34 20.23 14.83
N SER A 39 5.33 19.14 15.61
CA SER A 39 4.10 18.38 15.87
C SER A 39 3.11 19.15 16.75
N GLN A 40 3.62 19.86 17.75
CA GLN A 40 2.80 20.72 18.61
C GLN A 40 2.19 21.90 17.82
N GLN A 41 2.97 22.48 16.90
CA GLN A 41 2.49 23.55 16.02
C GLN A 41 1.37 23.07 15.09
N ILE A 42 1.48 21.87 14.51
CA ILE A 42 0.40 21.29 13.69
C ILE A 42 -0.88 21.14 14.51
N ALA A 43 -0.81 20.55 15.71
CA ALA A 43 -1.99 20.37 16.57
C ALA A 43 -2.64 21.72 16.94
N LYS A 44 -1.81 22.73 17.26
CA LYS A 44 -2.27 24.09 17.53
C LYS A 44 -2.93 24.75 16.31
N GLN A 45 -2.38 24.58 15.11
CA GLN A 45 -2.91 25.15 13.88
C GLN A 45 -4.31 24.61 13.55
N ILE A 46 -4.55 23.32 13.76
CA ILE A 46 -5.85 22.69 13.51
C ILE A 46 -6.79 22.73 14.74
N GLY A 47 -6.30 23.22 15.88
CA GLY A 47 -7.10 23.42 17.09
C GLY A 47 -7.48 22.14 17.84
N VAL A 48 -6.65 21.09 17.78
CA VAL A 48 -6.93 19.80 18.44
C VAL A 48 -5.98 19.52 19.61
N PRO A 49 -6.41 18.70 20.60
CA PRO A 49 -5.53 18.18 21.64
C PRO A 49 -4.28 17.49 21.09
N TYR A 50 -3.17 17.68 21.80
CA TYR A 50 -1.89 17.08 21.49
C TYR A 50 -1.45 16.15 22.62
N TYR A 51 -1.12 14.90 22.27
CA TYR A 51 -0.70 13.86 23.19
C TYR A 51 0.73 13.41 22.88
N THR A 52 1.50 13.13 23.93
CA THR A 52 2.83 12.51 23.83
C THR A 52 2.87 11.08 24.36
N ASP A 53 1.78 10.64 24.98
CA ASP A 53 1.61 9.33 25.57
C ASP A 53 0.21 8.80 25.24
N ILE A 54 0.14 7.55 24.79
CA ILE A 54 -1.11 6.85 24.49
C ILE A 54 -1.98 6.71 25.74
N ALA A 55 -1.39 6.65 26.94
CA ALA A 55 -2.14 6.57 28.19
C ALA A 55 -2.95 7.85 28.48
N ALA A 56 -2.55 8.99 27.92
CA ALA A 56 -3.25 10.27 28.06
C ALA A 56 -4.37 10.47 27.05
N VAL A 57 -4.52 9.58 26.06
CA VAL A 57 -5.56 9.67 25.04
C VAL A 57 -6.92 9.26 25.63
N PRO A 58 -7.94 10.13 25.56
CA PRO A 58 -9.29 9.81 26.05
C PRO A 58 -10.02 8.87 25.08
N VAL A 59 -9.86 7.57 25.32
CA VAL A 59 -10.36 6.49 24.44
C VAL A 59 -11.85 6.59 24.10
N ASP A 60 -12.70 7.00 25.05
CA ASP A 60 -14.15 7.16 24.85
C ASP A 60 -14.51 8.28 23.85
N SER A 61 -13.53 9.07 23.42
CA SER A 61 -13.69 10.13 22.44
C SER A 61 -13.04 9.83 21.09
N ILE A 62 -12.51 8.62 20.89
CA ILE A 62 -11.87 8.19 19.64
C ILE A 62 -12.66 7.01 19.07
N ASP A 63 -13.12 7.13 17.83
CA ASP A 63 -13.79 6.03 17.14
C ASP A 63 -12.79 5.16 16.38
N ILE A 64 -11.80 5.79 15.73
CA ILE A 64 -10.74 5.14 14.95
C ILE A 64 -9.42 5.91 15.05
N ALA A 65 -8.31 5.24 14.79
CA ALA A 65 -6.98 5.85 14.78
C ALA A 65 -6.21 5.56 13.48
N CYS A 66 -5.57 6.58 12.91
CA CYS A 66 -4.60 6.43 11.82
C CYS A 66 -3.18 6.44 12.39
N VAL A 67 -2.43 5.36 12.22
CA VAL A 67 -1.06 5.25 12.76
C VAL A 67 -0.04 5.29 11.63
N ALA A 68 0.63 6.44 11.50
CA ALA A 68 1.67 6.72 10.51
C ALA A 68 3.02 6.97 11.21
N VAL A 69 3.44 5.98 12.01
CA VAL A 69 4.72 5.94 12.72
C VAL A 69 5.42 4.63 12.35
N SER A 70 6.68 4.71 11.94
CA SER A 70 7.45 3.55 11.50
C SER A 70 8.13 2.81 12.67
N GLY A 71 8.49 1.55 12.41
CA GLY A 71 9.24 0.71 13.34
C GLY A 71 8.46 0.33 14.60
N ASP A 72 9.19 -0.12 15.62
CA ASP A 72 8.59 -0.70 16.83
C ASP A 72 7.75 0.31 17.63
N ALA A 73 8.06 1.60 17.54
CA ALA A 73 7.24 2.65 18.14
C ALA A 73 5.83 2.70 17.51
N GLY A 74 5.73 2.53 16.19
CA GLY A 74 4.45 2.42 15.49
C GLY A 74 3.69 1.17 15.90
N LYS A 75 4.38 0.02 15.92
CA LYS A 75 3.81 -1.27 16.34
C LYS A 75 3.21 -1.17 17.75
N ALA A 76 3.97 -0.62 18.71
CA ALA A 76 3.51 -0.44 20.09
C ALA A 76 2.28 0.48 20.19
N ILE A 77 2.21 1.56 19.41
CA ILE A 77 1.04 2.46 19.36
C ILE A 77 -0.18 1.70 18.82
N VAL A 78 -0.05 0.95 17.74
CA VAL A 78 -1.15 0.16 17.16
C VAL A 78 -1.69 -0.84 18.19
N LEU A 79 -0.82 -1.64 18.80
CA LEU A 79 -1.23 -2.65 19.78
C LEU A 79 -1.91 -1.99 20.99
N SER A 80 -1.35 -0.89 21.51
CA SER A 80 -1.95 -0.16 22.64
C SER A 80 -3.34 0.40 22.31
N LEU A 81 -3.57 0.86 21.07
CA LEU A 81 -4.87 1.35 20.62
C LEU A 81 -5.89 0.21 20.48
N LEU A 82 -5.48 -0.91 19.87
CA LEU A 82 -6.33 -2.09 19.72
C LEU A 82 -6.70 -2.67 21.09
N GLU A 83 -5.76 -2.79 22.03
CA GLU A 83 -5.99 -3.20 23.43
C GLU A 83 -7.04 -2.34 24.13
N LYS A 84 -7.10 -1.05 23.78
CA LYS A 84 -8.06 -0.08 24.30
C LYS A 84 -9.40 -0.09 23.57
N GLY A 85 -9.61 -1.01 22.62
CA GLY A 85 -10.86 -1.12 21.86
C GLY A 85 -11.02 -0.04 20.79
N ILE A 86 -9.92 0.48 20.23
CA ILE A 86 -9.94 1.44 19.11
C ILE A 86 -9.54 0.72 17.83
N SER A 87 -10.36 0.80 16.79
CA SER A 87 -10.01 0.28 15.46
C SER A 87 -8.91 1.12 14.81
N VAL A 88 -7.96 0.47 14.14
CA VAL A 88 -6.74 1.11 13.64
C VAL A 88 -6.58 0.95 12.12
N LEU A 89 -6.28 2.06 11.44
CA LEU A 89 -5.71 2.10 10.10
C LEU A 89 -4.20 2.34 10.22
N CYS A 90 -3.41 1.31 9.94
CA CYS A 90 -1.96 1.34 10.06
C CYS A 90 -1.30 1.62 8.70
N GLU A 91 -0.32 2.50 8.70
CA GLU A 91 0.50 2.79 7.53
C GLU A 91 1.43 1.63 7.19
N HIS A 92 1.52 1.29 5.90
CA HIS A 92 2.50 0.33 5.40
C HIS A 92 3.95 0.87 5.49
N PRO A 93 5.00 0.04 5.36
CA PRO A 93 4.97 -1.42 5.35
C PRO A 93 4.82 -2.00 6.76
N VAL A 94 4.30 -3.23 6.83
CA VAL A 94 4.12 -3.97 8.09
C VAL A 94 4.62 -5.41 7.96
N GLU A 95 5.36 -5.86 8.95
CA GLU A 95 5.87 -7.24 9.02
C GLU A 95 4.75 -8.24 9.31
N GLN A 96 4.86 -9.46 8.79
CA GLN A 96 3.83 -10.48 8.90
C GLN A 96 3.54 -10.87 10.35
N ALA A 97 4.57 -11.01 11.18
CA ALA A 97 4.40 -11.34 12.60
C ALA A 97 3.61 -10.25 13.35
N PHE A 98 3.87 -8.97 13.04
CA PHE A 98 3.13 -7.85 13.62
C PHE A 98 1.68 -7.81 13.12
N VAL A 99 1.44 -8.06 11.83
CA VAL A 99 0.07 -8.17 11.28
C VAL A 99 -0.71 -9.29 11.98
N GLN A 100 -0.09 -10.45 12.21
CA GLN A 100 -0.70 -11.56 12.93
C GLN A 100 -1.09 -11.17 14.37
N GLU A 101 -0.20 -10.51 15.09
CA GLU A 101 -0.45 -10.03 16.45
C GLU A 101 -1.58 -8.99 16.49
N ALA A 102 -1.52 -7.98 15.61
CA ALA A 102 -2.54 -6.94 15.54
C ALA A 102 -3.93 -7.49 15.18
N LEU A 103 -4.02 -8.43 14.23
CA LEU A 103 -5.29 -9.09 13.87
C LEU A 103 -5.85 -9.93 15.02
N ALA A 104 -5.01 -10.67 15.74
CA ALA A 104 -5.43 -11.47 16.89
C ALA A 104 -6.00 -10.58 18.00
N LEU A 105 -5.31 -9.48 18.29
CA LEU A 105 -5.74 -8.50 19.29
C LEU A 105 -7.02 -7.76 18.88
N ALA A 106 -7.12 -7.34 17.61
CA ALA A 106 -8.31 -6.70 17.06
C ALA A 106 -9.54 -7.61 17.22
N LYS A 107 -9.39 -8.90 16.90
CA LYS A 107 -10.44 -9.91 17.11
C LYS A 107 -10.82 -10.08 18.57
N GLN A 108 -9.85 -10.12 19.48
CA GLN A 108 -10.10 -10.24 20.93
C GLN A 108 -10.91 -9.05 21.46
N GLN A 109 -10.61 -7.84 20.98
CA GLN A 109 -11.24 -6.60 21.43
C GLN A 109 -12.48 -6.21 20.61
N GLN A 110 -12.87 -7.06 19.64
CA GLN A 110 -14.00 -6.83 18.74
C GLN A 110 -13.90 -5.52 17.95
N VAL A 111 -12.68 -5.20 17.53
CA VAL A 111 -12.34 -4.05 16.68
C VAL A 111 -11.63 -4.51 15.41
N TYR A 112 -11.27 -3.56 14.55
CA TYR A 112 -10.70 -3.84 13.24
C TYR A 112 -9.29 -3.27 13.10
N PHE A 113 -8.44 -4.03 12.43
CA PHE A 113 -7.10 -3.62 12.03
C PHE A 113 -7.02 -3.65 10.50
N HIS A 114 -6.80 -2.48 9.91
CA HIS A 114 -6.59 -2.31 8.47
C HIS A 114 -5.17 -1.79 8.20
N VAL A 115 -4.65 -2.06 7.01
CA VAL A 115 -3.36 -1.55 6.53
C VAL A 115 -3.60 -0.67 5.29
N ASN A 116 -3.08 0.56 5.29
CA ASN A 116 -3.13 1.44 4.13
C ASN A 116 -1.88 1.26 3.26
N GLY A 117 -2.05 0.65 2.08
CA GLY A 117 -1.01 0.51 1.05
C GLY A 117 -0.86 1.70 0.10
N HIS A 118 -1.73 2.73 0.22
CA HIS A 118 -1.79 4.00 -0.54
C HIS A 118 -2.01 3.92 -2.04
N PHE A 119 -1.10 3.25 -2.75
CA PHE A 119 -0.93 3.50 -4.17
C PHE A 119 -1.93 2.74 -5.02
N ALA A 120 -2.42 1.59 -4.55
CA ALA A 120 -3.44 0.81 -5.24
C ALA A 120 -4.77 1.54 -5.42
N ASP A 121 -5.06 2.52 -4.57
CA ASP A 121 -6.31 3.28 -4.60
C ASP A 121 -6.20 4.58 -5.44
N LEU A 122 -5.03 4.85 -6.05
CA LEU A 122 -4.86 5.97 -6.96
C LEU A 122 -5.56 5.73 -8.30
N TYR A 123 -5.85 6.81 -9.02
CA TYR A 123 -6.65 6.77 -10.25
C TYR A 123 -6.08 5.83 -11.33
N ALA A 124 -4.80 5.96 -11.68
CA ALA A 124 -4.19 5.13 -12.72
C ALA A 124 -4.08 3.64 -12.31
N PRO A 125 -3.64 3.30 -11.09
CA PRO A 125 -3.67 1.91 -10.62
C PRO A 125 -5.07 1.31 -10.53
N GLN A 126 -6.08 2.08 -10.10
CA GLN A 126 -7.48 1.61 -10.13
C GLN A 126 -7.96 1.32 -11.55
N ALA A 127 -7.68 2.21 -12.51
CA ALA A 127 -7.99 1.97 -13.92
C ALA A 127 -7.30 0.70 -14.47
N PHE A 128 -6.07 0.43 -14.02
CA PHE A 128 -5.31 -0.76 -14.40
C PHE A 128 -5.96 -2.03 -13.83
N LEU A 129 -6.26 -2.04 -12.53
CA LEU A 129 -6.93 -3.15 -11.84
C LEU A 129 -8.33 -3.43 -12.41
N GLN A 130 -9.11 -2.39 -12.71
CA GLN A 130 -10.42 -2.52 -13.34
C GLN A 130 -10.33 -3.12 -14.75
N SER A 131 -9.31 -2.76 -15.52
CA SER A 131 -9.08 -3.33 -16.86
C SER A 131 -8.72 -4.81 -16.79
N ILE A 132 -7.92 -5.22 -15.80
CA ILE A 132 -7.62 -6.64 -15.52
C ILE A 132 -8.89 -7.40 -15.11
N LEU A 133 -9.68 -6.82 -14.20
CA LEU A 133 -10.94 -7.43 -13.76
C LEU A 133 -11.90 -7.63 -14.93
N ALA A 134 -11.99 -6.66 -15.84
CA ALA A 134 -12.79 -6.77 -17.05
C ALA A 134 -12.32 -7.94 -17.94
N ALA A 135 -11.00 -8.15 -18.07
CA ALA A 135 -10.46 -9.30 -18.80
C ALA A 135 -10.83 -10.64 -18.13
N TYR A 136 -10.75 -10.74 -16.80
CA TYR A 136 -11.17 -11.93 -16.06
C TYR A 136 -12.67 -12.22 -16.21
N GLN A 137 -13.52 -11.20 -16.19
CA GLN A 137 -14.95 -11.35 -16.41
C GLN A 137 -15.30 -11.88 -17.80
N GLN A 138 -14.41 -11.68 -18.79
CA GLN A 138 -14.52 -12.26 -20.13
C GLN A 138 -13.88 -13.66 -20.24
N GLY A 139 -13.38 -14.23 -19.13
CA GLY A 139 -12.76 -15.55 -19.09
C GLY A 139 -11.29 -15.59 -19.50
N PHE A 140 -10.61 -14.45 -19.61
CA PHE A 140 -9.20 -14.40 -19.99
C PHE A 140 -8.29 -14.35 -18.77
N GLY A 141 -7.57 -15.44 -18.49
CA GLY A 141 -6.55 -15.46 -17.44
C GLY A 141 -5.29 -14.65 -17.81
N CYS A 142 -4.66 -14.06 -16.80
CA CYS A 142 -3.34 -13.46 -16.92
C CYS A 142 -2.31 -14.58 -17.15
N MET A 143 -1.50 -14.47 -18.21
CA MET A 143 -0.48 -15.46 -18.57
C MET A 143 0.90 -15.13 -17.98
N HIS A 144 1.17 -13.84 -17.77
CA HIS A 144 2.39 -13.35 -17.13
C HIS A 144 2.12 -11.98 -16.53
N TYR A 145 2.68 -11.72 -15.35
CA TYR A 145 2.69 -10.39 -14.76
C TYR A 145 4.13 -9.91 -14.59
N ALA A 146 4.41 -8.67 -14.95
CA ALA A 146 5.70 -8.05 -14.67
C ALA A 146 5.49 -6.76 -13.89
N MET A 147 6.38 -6.49 -12.94
CA MET A 147 6.34 -5.27 -12.14
C MET A 147 7.71 -4.69 -11.87
N GLY A 148 7.76 -3.36 -11.79
CA GLY A 148 8.89 -2.59 -11.30
C GLY A 148 8.55 -1.94 -9.97
N ALA A 149 9.52 -1.86 -9.06
CA ALA A 149 9.43 -1.16 -7.79
C ALA A 149 10.82 -0.69 -7.30
N ASN A 150 10.84 0.14 -6.26
CA ASN A 150 12.02 0.36 -5.43
C ASN A 150 11.75 -0.14 -3.99
N LEU A 151 12.77 -0.17 -3.13
CA LEU A 151 12.62 -0.65 -1.74
C LEU A 151 11.49 0.05 -0.96
N ARG A 152 11.23 1.34 -1.22
CA ARG A 152 10.17 2.13 -0.55
C ARG A 152 8.77 1.83 -1.10
N THR A 153 8.66 1.44 -2.36
CA THR A 153 7.39 1.17 -3.06
C THR A 153 7.10 -0.32 -3.22
N LEU A 154 8.00 -1.19 -2.77
CA LEU A 154 7.87 -2.64 -2.94
C LEU A 154 6.58 -3.19 -2.29
N TYR A 155 6.26 -2.77 -1.06
CA TYR A 155 5.06 -3.23 -0.37
C TYR A 155 3.79 -2.85 -1.14
N SER A 156 3.67 -1.60 -1.56
CA SER A 156 2.51 -1.11 -2.32
C SER A 156 2.44 -1.67 -3.74
N ALA A 157 3.58 -1.96 -4.37
CA ALA A 157 3.63 -2.63 -5.65
C ALA A 157 3.21 -4.11 -5.55
N LEU A 158 3.52 -4.78 -4.42
CA LEU A 158 3.00 -6.11 -4.12
C LEU A 158 1.50 -6.08 -3.77
N ASP A 159 0.98 -5.00 -3.18
CA ASP A 159 -0.48 -4.82 -3.04
C ASP A 159 -1.15 -4.73 -4.42
N LEU A 160 -0.57 -4.00 -5.38
CA LEU A 160 -1.07 -3.98 -6.76
C LEU A 160 -1.10 -5.39 -7.38
N LEU A 161 -0.03 -6.16 -7.19
CA LEU A 161 0.02 -7.56 -7.63
C LEU A 161 -1.09 -8.39 -7.00
N GLY A 162 -1.25 -8.32 -5.67
CA GLY A 162 -2.27 -9.06 -4.94
C GLY A 162 -3.69 -8.72 -5.41
N ARG A 163 -3.99 -7.44 -5.62
CA ARG A 163 -5.29 -7.01 -6.16
C ARG A 163 -5.49 -7.45 -7.62
N ALA A 164 -4.44 -7.45 -8.43
CA ALA A 164 -4.49 -7.90 -9.82
C ALA A 164 -4.66 -9.42 -9.95
N LEU A 165 -4.18 -10.21 -8.99
CA LEU A 165 -4.27 -11.67 -8.99
C LEU A 165 -5.36 -12.22 -8.05
N CYS A 166 -6.07 -11.34 -7.34
CA CYS A 166 -7.06 -11.68 -6.31
C CYS A 166 -6.47 -12.49 -5.14
N GLY A 167 -5.21 -12.25 -4.78
CA GLY A 167 -4.54 -12.86 -3.63
C GLY A 167 -3.10 -13.29 -3.93
N PHE A 168 -2.53 -14.04 -2.99
CA PHE A 168 -1.13 -14.50 -3.03
C PHE A 168 -0.99 -16.02 -2.93
N GLU A 169 -2.09 -16.76 -3.07
CA GLU A 169 -2.11 -18.21 -2.84
C GLU A 169 -1.12 -18.94 -3.76
N GLY A 170 -0.24 -19.74 -3.15
CA GLY A 170 0.76 -20.54 -3.84
C GLY A 170 1.86 -19.76 -4.55
N LEU A 171 1.99 -18.44 -4.31
CA LEU A 171 3.10 -17.65 -4.85
C LEU A 171 4.38 -17.86 -4.04
N ASP A 172 5.35 -18.52 -4.68
CA ASP A 172 6.67 -18.74 -4.14
C ASP A 172 7.69 -17.77 -4.76
N VAL A 173 8.62 -17.29 -3.94
CA VAL A 173 9.79 -16.55 -4.41
C VAL A 173 10.85 -17.53 -4.89
N VAL A 174 11.29 -17.39 -6.14
CA VAL A 174 12.38 -18.20 -6.70
C VAL A 174 13.70 -17.60 -6.24
N LYS A 175 14.46 -18.39 -5.47
CA LYS A 175 15.74 -17.96 -4.90
C LYS A 175 16.76 -17.62 -5.98
N TYR A 176 17.42 -16.48 -5.82
CA TYR A 176 18.56 -16.09 -6.64
C TYR A 176 19.86 -16.42 -5.91
N SER A 177 20.80 -17.09 -6.59
CA SER A 177 22.07 -17.54 -5.98
C SER A 177 23.26 -16.63 -6.26
N GLY A 178 23.06 -15.50 -6.96
CA GLY A 178 24.12 -14.54 -7.25
C GLY A 178 24.17 -13.40 -6.22
N GLU A 179 25.16 -12.54 -6.37
CA GLU A 179 25.27 -11.32 -5.56
C GLU A 179 24.15 -10.32 -5.90
N PRO A 180 23.59 -9.61 -4.90
CA PRO A 180 22.58 -8.59 -5.15
C PRO A 180 23.08 -7.50 -6.11
N MET A 181 22.23 -7.15 -7.08
CA MET A 181 22.48 -6.08 -8.05
C MET A 181 21.71 -4.81 -7.68
N ALA A 182 22.16 -3.66 -8.18
CA ALA A 182 21.46 -2.37 -8.01
C ALA A 182 20.03 -2.39 -8.57
N PHE A 183 19.82 -3.13 -9.67
CA PHE A 183 18.50 -3.47 -10.17
C PHE A 183 18.36 -4.98 -10.13
N GLN A 184 17.71 -5.49 -9.10
CA GLN A 184 17.63 -6.90 -8.79
C GLN A 184 16.37 -7.51 -9.42
N PRO A 185 16.52 -8.48 -10.34
CA PRO A 185 15.40 -9.30 -10.76
C PRO A 185 15.03 -10.29 -9.65
N VAL A 186 13.73 -10.41 -9.39
CA VAL A 186 13.13 -11.44 -8.54
C VAL A 186 12.03 -12.12 -9.36
N MET A 187 11.97 -13.44 -9.31
CA MET A 187 10.92 -14.21 -9.98
C MET A 187 9.98 -14.78 -8.91
N LEU A 188 8.68 -14.58 -9.08
CA LEU A 188 7.65 -15.29 -8.32
C LEU A 188 6.96 -16.30 -9.22
N LYS A 189 6.46 -17.39 -8.65
CA LYS A 189 5.69 -18.37 -9.41
C LYS A 189 4.62 -19.05 -8.56
N ASN A 190 3.55 -19.48 -9.20
CA ASN A 190 2.69 -20.55 -8.70
C ASN A 190 2.54 -21.63 -9.78
N SER A 191 1.55 -22.52 -9.65
CA SER A 191 1.31 -23.61 -10.60
C SER A 191 0.94 -23.16 -12.01
N CYS A 192 0.47 -21.93 -12.20
CA CYS A 192 -0.11 -21.45 -13.47
C CYS A 192 0.48 -20.15 -13.99
N LEU A 193 1.21 -19.39 -13.16
CA LEU A 193 1.67 -18.05 -13.46
C LEU A 193 3.12 -17.85 -13.02
N THR A 194 3.89 -17.14 -13.84
CA THR A 194 5.19 -16.57 -13.47
C THR A 194 5.07 -15.06 -13.39
N ILE A 195 5.83 -14.47 -12.46
CA ILE A 195 5.81 -13.02 -12.22
C ILE A 195 7.25 -12.52 -12.21
N SER A 196 7.55 -11.56 -13.07
CA SER A 196 8.85 -10.90 -13.11
C SER A 196 8.81 -9.63 -12.27
N VAL A 197 9.67 -9.53 -11.26
CA VAL A 197 9.81 -8.32 -10.43
C VAL A 197 11.19 -7.72 -10.72
N LEU A 198 11.24 -6.45 -11.05
CA LEU A 198 12.48 -5.67 -11.10
C LEU A 198 12.48 -4.67 -9.94
N CYS A 199 13.39 -4.85 -8.99
CA CYS A 199 13.52 -3.93 -7.88
C CYS A 199 14.77 -3.07 -8.00
N GLN A 200 14.63 -1.75 -7.92
CA GLN A 200 15.74 -0.87 -7.60
C GLN A 200 16.14 -1.12 -6.13
N ASN A 201 17.26 -1.79 -5.93
CA ASN A 201 17.73 -2.32 -4.66
C ASN A 201 18.79 -1.43 -3.99
N PHE A 202 18.56 -0.12 -4.03
CA PHE A 202 19.38 0.88 -3.34
C PHE A 202 18.54 2.12 -3.07
N SER A 203 18.96 2.88 -2.07
CA SER A 203 18.37 4.16 -1.68
C SER A 203 19.43 5.25 -1.67
N SER A 204 18.97 6.50 -1.70
CA SER A 204 19.81 7.65 -1.36
C SER A 204 20.23 7.59 0.12
N VAL A 205 21.34 8.24 0.45
CA VAL A 205 21.82 8.35 1.84
C VAL A 205 20.83 9.17 2.67
N GLU A 206 20.31 10.25 2.08
CA GLU A 206 19.24 11.06 2.65
C GLU A 206 17.89 10.59 2.13
N ASP A 207 16.83 10.70 2.93
CA ASP A 207 15.46 10.40 2.50
C ASP A 207 14.83 11.61 1.78
N ASP A 208 15.45 12.02 0.67
CA ASP A 208 15.03 13.15 -0.17
C ASP A 208 14.44 12.71 -1.52
N GLY A 209 14.51 11.41 -1.81
CA GLY A 209 14.05 10.83 -3.07
C GLY A 209 14.95 11.09 -4.28
N SER A 210 16.16 11.63 -4.08
CA SER A 210 17.14 11.86 -5.15
C SER A 210 17.53 10.60 -5.93
N ALA A 211 17.40 9.42 -5.31
CA ALA A 211 17.62 8.12 -5.92
C ALA A 211 16.30 7.39 -6.27
N THR A 212 15.27 8.07 -6.74
CA THR A 212 14.00 7.44 -7.15
C THR A 212 13.92 7.30 -8.67
N PHE A 213 14.39 6.18 -9.23
CA PHE A 213 14.36 5.96 -10.69
C PHE A 213 13.19 5.08 -11.15
N LEU A 214 12.69 4.23 -10.25
CA LEU A 214 11.59 3.30 -10.51
C LEU A 214 10.56 3.42 -9.39
N ASN A 215 9.28 3.64 -9.73
CA ASN A 215 8.17 3.49 -8.78
C ASN A 215 7.31 2.30 -9.21
N HIS A 216 6.00 2.47 -9.37
CA HIS A 216 5.09 1.40 -9.76
C HIS A 216 5.01 1.30 -11.28
N GLN A 217 5.64 0.28 -11.84
CA GLN A 217 5.43 -0.12 -13.24
C GLN A 217 4.78 -1.50 -13.22
N CYS A 218 3.74 -1.72 -14.02
CA CYS A 218 3.06 -3.01 -14.07
C CYS A 218 2.71 -3.39 -15.50
N SER A 219 2.77 -4.68 -15.81
CA SER A 219 2.42 -5.23 -17.10
C SER A 219 1.71 -6.56 -16.89
N ALA A 220 0.49 -6.70 -17.43
CA ALA A 220 -0.30 -7.92 -17.39
C ALA A 220 -0.50 -8.43 -18.82
N LEU A 221 0.06 -9.60 -19.10
CA LEU A 221 -0.02 -10.27 -20.40
C LEU A 221 -1.24 -11.19 -20.45
N PHE A 222 -2.07 -11.01 -21.47
CA PHE A 222 -3.23 -11.84 -21.78
C PHE A 222 -3.10 -12.42 -23.19
N PRO A 223 -3.90 -13.43 -23.57
CA PRO A 223 -3.84 -14.01 -24.92
C PRO A 223 -4.00 -12.97 -26.04
N HIS A 224 -4.75 -11.91 -25.78
CA HIS A 224 -5.10 -10.89 -26.78
C HIS A 224 -4.17 -9.68 -26.80
N GLY A 225 -3.19 -9.60 -25.89
CA GLY A 225 -2.29 -8.45 -25.76
C GLY A 225 -1.81 -8.20 -24.34
N THR A 226 -1.11 -7.08 -24.16
CA THR A 226 -0.51 -6.70 -22.89
C THR A 226 -1.05 -5.37 -22.41
N LEU A 227 -1.56 -5.33 -21.18
CA LEU A 227 -1.92 -4.09 -20.50
C LEU A 227 -0.73 -3.59 -19.68
N THR A 228 -0.38 -2.32 -19.80
CA THR A 228 0.72 -1.73 -19.03
C THR A 228 0.29 -0.48 -18.26
N LEU A 229 0.70 -0.39 -17.00
CA LEU A 229 0.81 0.84 -16.20
C LEU A 229 2.26 1.28 -16.24
N SER A 230 2.56 2.38 -16.95
CA SER A 230 3.94 2.80 -17.21
C SER A 230 4.63 3.45 -16.02
N GLU A 231 3.87 4.05 -15.11
CA GLU A 231 4.34 4.68 -13.87
C GLU A 231 3.16 4.79 -12.89
N THR A 232 3.45 5.14 -11.62
CA THR A 232 2.43 5.24 -10.54
C THR A 232 1.18 6.04 -10.93
N THR A 233 1.35 7.08 -11.74
CA THR A 233 0.27 7.98 -12.17
C THR A 233 -0.14 7.78 -13.63
N GLY A 234 0.21 6.64 -14.22
CA GLY A 234 0.01 6.36 -15.64
C GLY A 234 1.16 6.84 -16.52
N PRO A 235 1.00 6.81 -17.85
CA PRO A 235 -0.22 6.41 -18.57
C PRO A 235 -0.49 4.91 -18.53
N LEU A 236 -1.69 4.53 -19.00
CA LEU A 236 -2.06 3.15 -19.32
C LEU A 236 -2.07 2.95 -20.82
N SER A 237 -1.54 1.80 -21.26
CA SER A 237 -1.55 1.40 -22.67
C SER A 237 -1.92 -0.06 -22.80
N TRP A 238 -2.75 -0.37 -23.80
CA TRP A 238 -3.01 -1.71 -24.26
C TRP A 238 -2.24 -1.98 -25.56
N PHE A 239 -1.46 -3.06 -25.59
CA PHE A 239 -0.70 -3.49 -26.76
C PHE A 239 -1.36 -4.76 -27.31
N PRO A 240 -2.23 -4.66 -28.34
CA PRO A 240 -2.94 -5.81 -28.86
C PRO A 240 -1.97 -6.78 -29.55
N ALA A 241 -2.14 -8.07 -29.29
CA ALA A 241 -1.46 -9.11 -30.04
C ALA A 241 -1.84 -9.01 -31.53
N SER A 242 -0.90 -9.30 -32.43
CA SER A 242 -1.12 -9.18 -33.88
C SER A 242 -2.29 -10.02 -34.41
N HIS A 243 -2.65 -11.09 -33.70
CA HIS A 243 -3.75 -11.99 -34.06
C HIS A 243 -5.09 -11.66 -33.38
N SER A 244 -5.14 -10.67 -32.48
CA SER A 244 -6.34 -10.39 -31.67
C SER A 244 -7.33 -9.44 -32.32
N LEU A 245 -6.93 -8.72 -33.37
CA LEU A 245 -7.76 -7.75 -34.07
C LEU A 245 -7.62 -7.92 -35.60
N PRO A 246 -8.68 -7.62 -36.39
CA PRO A 246 -8.58 -7.50 -37.84
C PRO A 246 -7.53 -6.45 -38.23
N ALA A 247 -6.86 -6.64 -39.38
CA ALA A 247 -5.79 -5.74 -39.85
C ALA A 247 -6.20 -4.26 -39.92
N GLU A 248 -7.47 -3.99 -40.23
CA GLU A 248 -8.03 -2.63 -40.34
C GLU A 248 -8.25 -1.95 -38.98
N SER A 249 -8.42 -2.74 -37.92
CA SER A 249 -8.67 -2.25 -36.55
C SER A 249 -7.44 -2.35 -35.64
N TRP A 250 -6.42 -3.11 -36.06
CA TRP A 250 -5.19 -3.28 -35.29
C TRP A 250 -4.41 -1.96 -35.20
N LYS A 251 -3.93 -1.66 -34.00
CA LYS A 251 -3.07 -0.50 -33.72
C LYS A 251 -1.81 -0.99 -33.00
N THR A 252 -0.71 -0.28 -33.20
CA THR A 252 0.57 -0.58 -32.50
C THR A 252 0.42 -0.52 -30.98
N TYR A 253 -0.45 0.38 -30.49
CA TYR A 253 -0.95 0.42 -29.13
C TYR A 253 -2.28 1.17 -29.09
N MET A 254 -3.03 0.98 -28.02
CA MET A 254 -4.30 1.65 -27.73
C MET A 254 -4.18 2.32 -26.36
N PRO A 255 -4.11 3.65 -26.27
CA PRO A 255 -4.03 4.34 -25.00
C PRO A 255 -5.36 4.17 -24.24
N ILE A 256 -5.28 3.99 -22.93
CA ILE A 256 -6.43 4.18 -22.04
C ILE A 256 -6.32 5.61 -21.54
N GLU A 257 -7.28 6.45 -21.94
CA GLU A 257 -7.22 7.89 -21.66
C GLU A 257 -7.30 8.15 -20.16
N LEU A 258 -6.17 8.57 -19.59
CA LEU A 258 -6.08 9.11 -18.25
C LEU A 258 -5.63 10.56 -18.37
N ALA A 259 -6.39 11.48 -17.78
CA ALA A 259 -6.02 12.88 -17.78
C ALA A 259 -4.70 13.07 -17.00
N PRO A 260 -3.71 13.78 -17.55
CA PRO A 260 -2.50 14.11 -16.81
C PRO A 260 -2.86 14.98 -15.61
N MET A 261 -2.20 14.72 -14.48
CA MET A 261 -2.38 15.50 -13.26
C MET A 261 -1.15 16.36 -12.98
N SER A 262 -1.38 17.60 -12.54
CA SER A 262 -0.34 18.40 -11.90
C SER A 262 0.05 17.79 -10.54
N GLN A 263 1.19 18.22 -10.00
CA GLN A 263 1.61 17.80 -8.66
C GLN A 263 0.54 18.09 -7.60
N GLN A 264 -0.10 19.26 -7.68
CA GLN A 264 -1.17 19.64 -6.74
C GLN A 264 -2.37 18.71 -6.85
N GLN A 265 -2.82 18.40 -8.08
CA GLN A 265 -3.93 17.47 -8.31
C GLN A 265 -3.61 16.07 -7.79
N LEU A 266 -2.38 15.60 -8.01
CA LEU A 266 -1.93 14.31 -7.48
C LEU A 266 -1.92 14.29 -5.94
N MET A 267 -1.43 15.35 -5.30
CA MET A 267 -1.45 15.45 -3.83
C MET A 267 -2.88 15.45 -3.28
N SER A 268 -3.78 16.22 -3.88
CA SER A 268 -5.20 16.23 -3.51
C SER A 268 -5.85 14.86 -3.72
N HIS A 269 -5.53 14.16 -4.81
CA HIS A 269 -6.03 12.81 -5.07
C HIS A 269 -5.55 11.82 -4.01
N ARG A 270 -4.27 11.89 -3.60
CA ARG A 270 -3.73 11.07 -2.51
C ARG A 270 -4.46 11.31 -1.18
N ASP A 271 -4.77 12.57 -0.87
CA ASP A 271 -5.54 12.90 0.33
C ASP A 271 -6.96 12.31 0.27
N GLN A 272 -7.62 12.37 -0.89
CA GLN A 272 -8.92 11.75 -1.08
C GLN A 272 -8.85 10.22 -0.91
N CYS A 273 -7.81 9.56 -1.41
CA CYS A 273 -7.58 8.12 -1.17
C CYS A 273 -7.38 7.81 0.32
N ASN A 274 -6.68 8.66 1.07
CA ASN A 274 -6.55 8.49 2.53
C ASN A 274 -7.90 8.60 3.24
N LEU A 275 -8.74 9.56 2.84
CA LEU A 275 -10.11 9.64 3.38
C LEU A 275 -10.94 8.42 3.01
N ALA A 276 -10.80 7.88 1.79
CA ALA A 276 -11.48 6.66 1.39
C ALA A 276 -11.03 5.45 2.23
N ALA A 277 -9.74 5.36 2.58
CA ALA A 277 -9.23 4.31 3.48
C ALA A 277 -9.79 4.45 4.90
N ILE A 278 -9.87 5.68 5.43
CA ILE A 278 -10.53 5.97 6.71
C ILE A 278 -12.01 5.57 6.65
N ALA A 279 -12.70 5.96 5.57
CA ALA A 279 -14.11 5.66 5.36
C ALA A 279 -14.37 4.15 5.23
N THR A 280 -13.44 3.42 4.62
CA THR A 280 -13.51 1.96 4.52
C THR A 280 -13.43 1.31 5.89
N LEU A 281 -12.49 1.74 6.75
CA LEU A 281 -12.42 1.22 8.12
C LEU A 281 -13.68 1.57 8.91
N ALA A 282 -14.16 2.81 8.78
CA ALA A 282 -15.39 3.29 9.40
C ALA A 282 -16.64 2.48 9.00
N ALA A 283 -16.78 2.17 7.72
CA ALA A 283 -17.85 1.32 7.20
C ALA A 283 -17.78 -0.09 7.81
N THR A 284 -16.58 -0.67 7.88
CA THR A 284 -16.37 -1.97 8.53
C THR A 284 -16.77 -1.96 10.01
N THR A 285 -16.43 -0.90 10.77
CA THR A 285 -16.83 -0.81 12.18
C THR A 285 -18.34 -0.66 12.38
N GLN A 286 -19.06 -0.22 11.34
CA GLN A 286 -20.52 -0.10 11.30
C GLN A 286 -21.21 -1.37 10.77
N GLY A 287 -20.45 -2.43 10.47
CA GLY A 287 -20.98 -3.73 10.05
C GLY A 287 -21.03 -3.96 8.54
N GLU A 288 -20.46 -3.06 7.72
CA GLU A 288 -20.27 -3.34 6.30
C GLU A 288 -19.24 -4.45 6.07
N THR A 289 -19.32 -5.09 4.90
CA THR A 289 -18.39 -6.18 4.55
C THR A 289 -16.99 -5.62 4.36
N GLN A 290 -16.05 -6.11 5.17
CA GLN A 290 -14.65 -5.75 5.06
C GLN A 290 -14.09 -6.13 3.68
N PRO A 291 -13.39 -5.21 2.98
CA PRO A 291 -12.84 -5.50 1.65
C PRO A 291 -11.85 -6.66 1.67
N VAL A 292 -11.78 -7.41 0.56
CA VAL A 292 -10.88 -8.57 0.41
C VAL A 292 -9.43 -8.20 0.73
N TYR A 293 -8.95 -7.04 0.29
CA TYR A 293 -7.57 -6.58 0.53
C TYR A 293 -7.30 -6.12 1.98
N GLN A 294 -8.30 -6.16 2.86
CA GLN A 294 -8.17 -5.92 4.29
C GLN A 294 -8.45 -7.19 5.13
N GLN A 295 -8.86 -8.29 4.49
CA GLN A 295 -9.10 -9.55 5.19
C GLN A 295 -7.78 -10.14 5.75
N PRO A 296 -7.84 -10.90 6.86
CA PRO A 296 -6.66 -11.48 7.51
C PRO A 296 -5.71 -12.20 6.55
N ASP A 297 -6.24 -13.10 5.70
CA ASP A 297 -5.44 -13.91 4.79
C ASP A 297 -4.70 -13.06 3.76
N TYR A 298 -5.33 -11.99 3.27
CA TYR A 298 -4.71 -11.07 2.33
C TYR A 298 -3.58 -10.28 2.98
N LEU A 299 -3.82 -9.69 4.17
CA LEU A 299 -2.80 -8.91 4.87
C LEU A 299 -1.60 -9.77 5.27
N LEU A 300 -1.84 -10.99 5.75
CA LEU A 300 -0.78 -11.95 6.08
C LEU A 300 -0.01 -12.40 4.83
N GLY A 301 -0.71 -12.63 3.71
CA GLY A 301 -0.09 -12.98 2.43
C GLY A 301 0.79 -11.85 1.87
N LEU A 302 0.28 -10.61 1.86
CA LEU A 302 1.01 -9.44 1.39
C LEU A 302 2.27 -9.19 2.21
N SER A 303 2.14 -9.14 3.54
CA SER A 303 3.27 -8.89 4.43
C SER A 303 4.31 -10.01 4.40
N GLY A 304 3.87 -11.28 4.32
CA GLY A 304 4.77 -12.43 4.20
C GLY A 304 5.53 -12.44 2.87
N LEU A 305 4.84 -12.15 1.76
CA LEU A 305 5.47 -12.05 0.45
C LEU A 305 6.46 -10.87 0.41
N TRP A 306 6.07 -9.70 0.94
CA TRP A 306 6.95 -8.54 1.02
C TRP A 306 8.24 -8.83 1.77
N GLN A 307 8.17 -9.46 2.95
CA GLN A 307 9.37 -9.85 3.69
C GLN A 307 10.22 -10.87 2.93
N THR A 308 9.58 -11.86 2.28
CA THR A 308 10.31 -12.88 1.52
C THR A 308 11.04 -12.28 0.33
N VAL A 309 10.39 -11.39 -0.42
CA VAL A 309 11.03 -10.66 -1.53
C VAL A 309 12.15 -9.77 -1.00
N LEU A 310 11.92 -9.04 0.10
CA LEU A 310 12.94 -8.18 0.69
C LEU A 310 14.18 -8.97 1.14
N MET A 311 14.01 -10.17 1.70
CA MET A 311 15.12 -11.07 2.04
C MET A 311 15.93 -11.52 0.81
N GLU A 312 15.29 -11.73 -0.34
CA GLU A 312 16.00 -12.06 -1.58
C GLU A 312 16.70 -10.83 -2.20
N LEU A 313 16.16 -9.63 -1.99
CA LEU A 313 16.79 -8.38 -2.42
C LEU A 313 18.00 -8.03 -1.55
N GLN A 314 17.87 -8.17 -0.24
CA GLN A 314 18.87 -7.79 0.76
C GLN A 314 19.16 -9.00 1.67
N PRO A 315 19.85 -10.02 1.16
CA PRO A 315 20.19 -11.18 1.97
C PRO A 315 21.05 -10.73 3.17
N PRO A 316 20.81 -11.27 4.37
CA PRO A 316 21.64 -10.94 5.52
C PRO A 316 23.09 -11.27 5.17
N VAL A 317 23.99 -10.31 5.46
CA VAL A 317 25.43 -10.52 5.33
C VAL A 317 25.75 -11.78 6.14
N LYS A 318 26.31 -12.80 5.49
CA LYS A 318 26.84 -13.96 6.23
C LYS A 318 27.84 -13.38 7.23
N ASP A 319 27.54 -13.44 8.52
CA ASP A 319 28.55 -13.23 9.54
C ASP A 319 29.71 -14.15 9.19
N ASN A 320 30.84 -13.54 8.81
CA ASN A 320 32.10 -14.25 8.62
C ASN A 320 32.52 -14.77 9.99
N CYS A 321 31.97 -15.92 10.39
CA CYS A 321 32.61 -16.77 11.38
C CYS A 321 33.96 -17.20 10.83
N ALA A 322 34.99 -16.89 11.61
CA ALA A 322 36.39 -17.32 11.53
C ALA A 322 37.34 -16.47 10.66
N ALA A 323 38.13 -15.63 11.34
CA ALA A 323 39.54 -15.94 11.61
C ALA A 323 39.94 -15.41 12.99
#